data_AF-A0A7L2RBW0-F1
#
_entry.id   AF-A0A7L2RBW0-F1
#
_cell.length_a   1.000
_cell.length_b   1.000
_cell.length_c   1.000
_cell.angle_alpha   90.00
_cell.angle_beta   90.00
_cell.angle_gamma   90.00
#
_symmetry.space_group_name_H-M   'P 1'
#
loop_
_entity.id
_entity.type
_entity.pdbx_description
1 polymer ?
#
loop_
_entity_poly.entity_id
_entity_poly.type
_entity_poly.pdbx_seq_one_letter_code
_entity_poly.pdbx_strand_id
1 'polypeptide(L)'
;MIGRKESCDSGQILMTDLSCLALEEWTVVEFLKKYLFPVIITSLTISAILVFFVVPLTIVFFIYFSSILLLLYQRNSEVKADPLSDVWDSARKTIARFWDIYARVWHGYELHGVENLSEGPGILVYYHGAIPIDYLYFLSRLFLWKKRLCLSVADHFVFRLPG
;
A
#
# COMPACT_ATOMS: atom_id res chain seq x y z
N MET A 1 -50.07 -70.65 -14.16
CA MET A 1 -50.42 -69.23 -14.46
C MET A 1 -50.48 -68.47 -13.16
N ILE A 2 -49.50 -67.63 -12.90
CA ILE A 2 -49.61 -66.18 -12.57
C ILE A 2 -48.90 -66.04 -11.22
N GLY A 3 -47.97 -65.13 -10.96
CA GLY A 3 -47.37 -64.05 -11.73
C GLY A 3 -46.40 -63.40 -10.74
N ARG A 4 -45.12 -63.34 -11.12
CA ARG A 4 -44.05 -62.68 -10.38
C ARG A 4 -44.39 -61.20 -10.21
N LYS A 5 -44.64 -60.72 -8.99
CA LYS A 5 -44.79 -59.29 -8.69
C LYS A 5 -43.50 -58.75 -8.09
N GLU A 6 -42.74 -58.15 -8.99
CA GLU A 6 -41.87 -56.97 -8.86
C GLU A 6 -41.53 -56.49 -7.45
N SER A 7 -40.25 -56.70 -7.08
CA SER A 7 -39.54 -55.97 -6.04
C SER A 7 -38.23 -55.49 -6.66
N CYS A 8 -38.30 -54.46 -7.52
CA CYS A 8 -37.14 -53.88 -8.19
C CYS A 8 -37.12 -52.34 -8.20
N ASP A 9 -38.11 -51.68 -7.60
CA ASP A 9 -38.35 -50.25 -7.85
C ASP A 9 -37.60 -49.32 -6.86
N SER A 10 -37.45 -49.71 -5.59
CA SER A 10 -36.89 -48.81 -4.56
C SER A 10 -35.39 -48.54 -4.69
N GLY A 11 -34.59 -49.52 -5.14
CA GLY A 11 -33.14 -49.37 -5.34
C GLY A 11 -32.77 -48.62 -6.61
N GLN A 12 -33.60 -48.73 -7.66
CA GLN A 12 -33.44 -47.96 -8.89
C GLN A 12 -33.75 -46.49 -8.65
N ILE A 13 -34.86 -46.18 -7.98
CA ILE A 13 -35.27 -44.80 -7.65
C ILE A 13 -34.17 -44.07 -6.85
N LEU A 14 -33.65 -44.68 -5.78
CA LEU A 14 -32.58 -44.10 -4.95
C LEU A 14 -31.28 -43.85 -5.74
N MET A 15 -30.89 -44.78 -6.63
CA MET A 15 -29.71 -44.60 -7.49
C MET A 15 -29.91 -43.51 -8.53
N THR A 16 -31.10 -43.38 -9.12
CA THR A 16 -31.42 -42.27 -10.03
C THR A 16 -31.40 -40.92 -9.31
N ASP A 17 -31.94 -40.84 -8.09
CA ASP A 17 -31.95 -39.59 -7.31
C ASP A 17 -30.53 -39.16 -6.92
N LEU A 18 -29.68 -40.09 -6.47
CA LEU A 18 -28.27 -39.81 -6.16
C LEU A 18 -27.47 -39.41 -7.41
N SER A 19 -27.73 -40.05 -8.56
CA SER A 19 -27.06 -39.71 -9.82
C SER A 19 -27.52 -38.37 -10.37
N CYS A 20 -28.79 -38.01 -10.17
CA CYS A 20 -29.36 -36.72 -10.56
C CYS A 20 -28.75 -35.59 -9.72
N LEU A 21 -28.69 -35.76 -8.40
CA LEU A 21 -28.05 -34.81 -7.49
C LEU A 21 -26.55 -34.62 -7.82
N ALA A 22 -25.83 -35.71 -8.10
CA ALA A 22 -24.42 -35.64 -8.49
C ALA A 22 -24.21 -34.93 -9.84
N LEU A 23 -25.13 -35.10 -10.80
CA LEU A 23 -25.09 -34.43 -12.10
C LEU A 23 -25.42 -32.93 -11.97
N GLU A 24 -26.40 -32.58 -11.13
CA GLU A 24 -26.74 -31.20 -10.80
C GLU A 24 -25.56 -30.49 -10.11
N GLU A 25 -24.92 -31.14 -9.14
CA GLU A 25 -23.73 -30.61 -8.47
C GLU A 25 -22.56 -30.42 -9.44
N TRP A 26 -22.31 -31.39 -10.33
CA TRP A 26 -21.27 -31.27 -11.37
C TRP A 26 -21.54 -30.14 -12.36
N THR A 27 -22.78 -29.98 -12.80
CA THR A 27 -23.16 -28.91 -13.75
C THR A 27 -23.09 -27.53 -13.09
N VAL A 28 -23.44 -27.41 -11.81
CA VAL A 28 -23.25 -26.18 -11.02
C VAL A 28 -21.75 -25.86 -10.86
N VAL A 29 -20.90 -26.85 -10.59
CA VAL A 29 -19.45 -26.65 -10.47
C VAL A 29 -18.83 -26.24 -11.81
N GLU A 30 -19.25 -26.84 -12.93
CA GLU A 30 -18.79 -26.43 -14.26
C GLU A 30 -19.28 -25.03 -14.64
N PHE A 31 -20.51 -24.67 -14.28
CA PHE A 31 -21.05 -23.33 -14.47
C PHE A 31 -20.25 -22.30 -13.66
N LEU A 32 -20.01 -22.56 -12.38
CA LEU A 32 -19.18 -21.69 -11.52
C LEU A 32 -17.76 -21.56 -12.10
N LYS A 33 -17.14 -22.66 -12.54
CA LYS A 33 -15.85 -22.63 -13.24
C LYS A 33 -15.87 -21.76 -14.50
N LYS A 34 -16.92 -21.85 -15.30
CA LYS A 34 -17.03 -21.13 -16.57
C LYS A 34 -17.30 -19.64 -16.41
N TYR A 35 -18.05 -19.23 -15.40
CA TYR A 35 -18.47 -17.83 -15.25
C TYR A 35 -17.80 -17.11 -14.07
N LEU A 36 -17.67 -17.77 -12.91
CA LEU A 36 -17.13 -17.14 -11.70
C LEU A 36 -15.61 -16.95 -11.81
N PHE A 37 -14.87 -17.97 -12.28
CA PHE A 37 -13.41 -17.90 -12.33
C PHE A 37 -12.90 -16.83 -13.30
N PRO A 38 -13.41 -16.68 -14.54
CA PRO A 38 -12.98 -15.60 -15.42
C PRO A 38 -13.30 -14.22 -14.85
N VAL A 39 -14.44 -14.06 -14.17
CA VAL A 39 -14.81 -12.81 -13.50
C VAL A 39 -13.85 -12.49 -12.37
N ILE A 40 -13.53 -13.47 -11.51
CA ILE A 40 -12.56 -13.30 -10.42
C ILE A 40 -11.17 -12.96 -10.97
N ILE A 41 -10.69 -13.70 -11.97
CA ILE A 41 -9.39 -13.46 -12.59
C ILE A 41 -9.36 -12.07 -13.21
N THR A 42 -10.38 -11.68 -13.97
CA THR A 42 -10.47 -10.37 -14.60
C THR A 42 -10.55 -9.24 -13.56
N SER A 43 -11.30 -9.45 -12.48
CA SER A 43 -11.39 -8.48 -11.38
C SER A 43 -10.04 -8.32 -10.67
N LEU A 44 -9.34 -9.43 -10.40
CA LEU A 44 -8.03 -9.41 -9.77
C LEU A 44 -6.97 -8.76 -10.66
N THR A 45 -6.97 -9.05 -11.97
CA THR A 45 -6.02 -8.44 -12.90
C THR A 45 -6.25 -6.94 -13.04
N ILE A 46 -7.51 -6.50 -13.17
CA ILE A 46 -7.86 -5.07 -13.18
C ILE A 46 -7.43 -4.41 -11.87
N SER A 47 -7.68 -5.03 -10.72
CA SER A 47 -7.27 -4.52 -9.42
C SER A 47 -5.75 -4.38 -9.31
N ALA A 48 -4.99 -5.40 -9.73
CA ALA A 48 -3.53 -5.38 -9.70
C ALA A 48 -2.96 -4.26 -10.59
N ILE A 49 -3.50 -4.11 -11.79
CA ILE A 49 -3.13 -3.02 -12.71
C ILE A 49 -3.43 -1.67 -12.06
N LEU A 50 -4.64 -1.50 -11.51
CA LEU A 50 -5.05 -0.25 -10.88
C LEU A 50 -4.12 0.12 -9.72
N VAL A 51 -3.80 -0.83 -8.84
CA VAL A 51 -2.88 -0.60 -7.70
C VAL A 51 -1.49 -0.17 -8.20
N PHE A 52 -0.98 -0.82 -9.24
CA PHE A 52 0.34 -0.51 -9.80
C PHE A 52 0.45 0.93 -10.34
N PHE A 53 -0.64 1.51 -10.85
CA PHE A 53 -0.63 2.90 -11.32
C PHE A 53 -1.06 3.91 -10.24
N VAL A 54 -2.08 3.59 -9.45
CA VAL A 54 -2.63 4.51 -8.46
C VAL A 54 -1.64 4.77 -7.34
N VAL A 55 -0.94 3.74 -6.84
CA VAL A 55 0.00 3.92 -5.72
C VAL A 55 1.15 4.87 -6.10
N PRO A 56 1.91 4.67 -7.19
CA PRO A 56 2.94 5.62 -7.60
C PRO A 56 2.40 7.03 -7.86
N LEU A 57 1.23 7.16 -8.51
CA LEU A 57 0.62 8.47 -8.77
C LEU A 57 0.25 9.20 -7.48
N THR A 58 -0.31 8.51 -6.49
CA THR A 58 -0.61 9.10 -5.17
C THR A 58 0.65 9.55 -4.44
N ILE A 59 1.73 8.77 -4.50
CA ILE A 59 3.03 9.15 -3.91
C ILE A 59 3.56 10.43 -4.57
N VAL A 60 3.56 10.48 -5.90
CA VAL A 60 4.00 11.67 -6.66
C VAL A 60 3.16 12.88 -6.30
N PHE A 61 1.83 12.73 -6.26
CA PHE A 61 0.92 13.79 -5.85
C PHE A 61 1.25 14.32 -4.45
N PHE A 62 1.50 13.45 -3.47
CA PHE A 62 1.86 13.87 -2.11
C PHE A 62 3.23 14.55 -2.00
N ILE A 63 4.21 14.15 -2.82
CA ILE A 63 5.50 14.85 -2.90
C ILE A 63 5.29 16.28 -3.40
N TYR A 64 4.60 16.46 -4.53
CA TYR A 64 4.32 17.80 -5.06
C TYR A 64 3.43 18.63 -4.14
N PHE A 65 2.45 18.01 -3.48
CA PHE A 65 1.62 18.69 -2.49
C PHE A 65 2.47 19.22 -1.32
N SER A 66 3.40 18.40 -0.80
CA SER A 66 4.34 18.81 0.26
C SER A 66 5.23 19.98 -0.20
N SER A 67 5.79 19.89 -1.40
CA SER A 67 6.57 20.96 -2.03
C SER A 67 5.80 22.26 -2.16
N ILE A 68 4.55 22.21 -2.65
CA ILE A 68 3.70 23.38 -2.78
C ILE A 68 3.42 24.01 -1.42
N LEU A 69 3.14 23.21 -0.39
CA LEU A 69 2.95 23.72 0.97
C LEU A 69 4.19 24.44 1.49
N LEU A 70 5.40 23.92 1.24
CA LEU A 70 6.65 24.58 1.60
C LEU A 70 6.83 25.90 0.87
N LEU A 71 6.56 25.94 -0.44
CA LEU A 71 6.67 27.15 -1.24
C LEU A 71 5.65 28.22 -0.82
N LEU A 72 4.42 27.82 -0.49
CA LEU A 72 3.41 28.73 0.06
C LEU A 72 3.83 29.25 1.43
N TYR A 73 4.38 28.39 2.27
CA TYR A 73 4.92 28.80 3.57
C TYR A 73 6.05 29.81 3.40
N GLN A 74 7.01 29.54 2.51
CA GLN A 74 8.12 30.44 2.19
C GLN A 74 7.62 31.82 1.75
N ARG A 75 6.65 31.83 0.83
CA ARG A 75 6.09 33.06 0.27
C ARG A 75 5.34 33.87 1.32
N ASN A 76 4.53 33.22 2.15
CA ASN A 76 3.66 33.90 3.11
C ASN A 76 4.42 34.41 4.34
N SER A 77 5.55 33.79 4.68
CA SER A 77 6.32 34.13 5.87
C SER A 77 7.45 35.14 5.61
N GLU A 78 7.67 35.54 4.34
CA GLU A 78 8.83 36.33 3.90
C GLU A 78 10.18 35.74 4.38
N VAL A 79 10.21 34.44 4.67
CA VAL A 79 11.36 33.78 5.28
C VAL A 79 12.45 33.62 4.24
N LYS A 80 13.42 34.52 4.30
CA LYS A 80 14.75 34.38 3.65
C LYS A 80 15.76 33.68 4.55
N ALA A 81 15.29 32.94 5.55
CA ALA A 81 16.16 32.25 6.49
C ALA A 81 16.73 30.97 5.86
N ASP A 82 17.95 30.62 6.29
CA ASP A 82 18.60 29.35 5.98
C ASP A 82 17.59 28.18 6.11
N PRO A 83 17.47 27.28 5.11
CA PRO A 83 16.62 26.09 5.22
C PRO A 83 16.83 25.26 6.49
N LEU A 84 18.00 25.35 7.12
CA LEU A 84 18.31 24.67 8.39
C LEU A 84 17.89 25.44 9.64
N SER A 85 17.50 26.71 9.51
CA SER A 85 17.03 27.52 10.64
C SER A 85 15.75 26.95 11.27
N ASP A 86 15.55 27.26 12.55
CA ASP A 86 14.40 26.87 13.36
C ASP A 86 13.07 27.48 12.87
N VAL A 87 13.12 28.56 12.09
CA VAL A 87 11.95 29.18 11.45
C VAL A 87 11.15 28.16 10.63
N TRP A 88 11.82 27.20 10.01
CA TRP A 88 11.20 26.14 9.21
C TRP A 88 10.64 24.99 10.04
N ASP A 89 10.88 24.93 11.35
CA ASP A 89 10.49 23.79 12.19
C ASP A 89 8.99 23.52 12.15
N SER A 90 8.16 24.57 12.15
CA SER A 90 6.71 24.40 12.11
C SER A 90 6.26 23.72 10.82
N ALA A 91 6.80 24.16 9.67
CA ALA A 91 6.52 23.58 8.37
C ALA A 91 7.05 22.13 8.28
N ARG A 92 8.32 21.91 8.67
CA ARG A 92 8.94 20.57 8.71
C ARG A 92 8.16 19.60 9.58
N LYS A 93 7.70 20.04 10.76
CA LYS A 93 6.95 19.19 11.68
C LYS A 93 5.56 18.85 11.16
N THR A 94 4.93 19.76 10.41
CA THR A 94 3.66 19.51 9.74
C THR A 94 3.81 18.46 8.65
N ILE A 95 4.81 18.61 7.78
CA ILE A 95 5.09 17.66 6.68
C ILE A 95 5.53 16.30 7.23
N ALA A 96 6.41 16.28 8.24
CA ALA A 96 6.85 15.05 8.87
C ALA A 96 5.67 14.29 9.50
N ARG A 97 4.73 14.98 10.16
CA ARG A 97 3.51 14.33 10.69
C ARG A 97 2.64 13.75 9.59
N PHE A 98 2.47 14.47 8.48
CA PHE A 98 1.70 13.99 7.34
C PHE A 98 2.29 12.67 6.80
N TRP A 99 3.59 12.65 6.52
CA TRP A 99 4.27 11.46 6.02
C TRP A 99 4.33 10.32 7.02
N ASP A 100 4.53 10.60 8.31
CA ASP A 100 4.53 9.60 9.39
C ASP A 100 3.14 8.95 9.58
N ILE A 101 2.06 9.72 9.47
CA ILE A 101 0.69 9.18 9.47
C ILE A 101 0.46 8.32 8.22
N TYR A 102 0.80 8.82 7.04
CA TYR A 102 0.64 8.06 5.79
C TYR A 102 1.41 6.74 5.82
N ALA A 103 2.66 6.76 6.31
CA ALA A 103 3.50 5.58 6.46
C ALA A 103 2.85 4.52 7.35
N ARG A 104 2.33 4.91 8.51
CA ARG A 104 1.67 3.97 9.44
C ARG A 104 0.35 3.44 8.90
N VAL A 105 -0.50 4.30 8.36
CA VAL A 105 -1.84 3.92 7.91
C VAL A 105 -1.79 3.05 6.67
N TRP A 106 -0.95 3.43 5.69
CA TRP A 106 -0.92 2.75 4.40
C TRP A 106 0.04 1.56 4.38
N HIS A 107 1.20 1.68 5.03
CA HIS A 107 2.26 0.67 4.96
C HIS A 107 2.53 -0.04 6.28
N GLY A 108 1.79 0.27 7.36
CA GLY A 108 2.09 -0.30 8.69
C GLY A 108 3.51 0.03 9.15
N TYR A 109 4.08 1.16 8.69
CA TYR A 109 5.50 1.45 8.89
C TYR A 109 5.84 1.62 10.38
N GLU A 110 6.89 0.93 10.82
CA GLU A 110 7.45 1.03 12.16
C GLU A 110 8.95 1.28 12.11
N LEU A 111 9.43 2.11 13.04
CA LEU A 111 10.85 2.42 13.17
C LEU A 111 11.32 1.96 14.55
N HIS A 112 12.28 1.04 14.54
CA HIS A 112 12.86 0.39 15.72
C HIS A 112 14.35 0.74 15.85
N GLY A 113 14.89 0.71 17.06
CA GLY A 113 16.33 0.91 17.29
C GLY A 113 16.82 2.36 17.19
N VAL A 114 15.92 3.35 17.29
CA VAL A 114 16.25 4.78 17.26
C VAL A 114 17.10 5.19 18.48
N GLU A 115 16.95 4.47 19.57
CA GLU A 115 17.72 4.57 20.80
C GLU A 115 19.21 4.23 20.62
N ASN A 116 19.57 3.47 19.58
CA ASN A 116 20.96 3.12 19.28
C ASN A 116 21.71 4.25 18.56
N LEU A 117 21.01 5.29 18.14
CA LEU A 117 21.63 6.44 17.47
C LEU A 117 22.39 7.28 18.50
N SER A 118 23.66 7.55 18.22
CA SER A 118 24.50 8.44 19.02
C SER A 118 23.94 9.86 19.06
N GLU A 119 24.03 10.54 20.20
CA GLU A 119 23.57 11.94 20.34
C GLU A 119 24.44 12.95 19.55
N GLY A 120 25.70 12.60 19.23
CA GLY A 120 26.60 13.42 18.42
C GLY A 120 26.35 13.36 16.90
N PRO A 121 27.11 14.13 16.10
CA PRO A 121 27.05 14.05 14.64
C PRO A 121 27.46 12.66 14.15
N GLY A 122 26.83 12.20 13.08
CA GLY A 122 27.09 10.87 12.52
C GLY A 122 26.58 10.76 11.10
N ILE A 123 27.09 9.75 10.40
CA ILE A 123 26.65 9.39 9.05
C ILE A 123 25.75 8.17 9.18
N LEU A 124 24.54 8.27 8.65
CA LEU A 124 23.64 7.14 8.52
C LEU A 124 23.78 6.56 7.11
N VAL A 125 24.17 5.30 7.02
CA VAL A 125 24.13 4.55 5.77
C VAL A 125 22.77 3.86 5.70
N TYR A 126 21.96 4.26 4.71
CA TYR A 126 20.58 3.79 4.54
C TYR A 126 20.43 3.09 3.19
N TYR A 127 19.83 1.91 3.20
CA TYR A 127 19.44 1.19 1.99
C TYR A 127 17.96 1.45 1.73
N HIS A 128 17.63 1.99 0.55
CA HIS A 128 16.24 2.28 0.17
C HIS A 128 15.68 1.23 -0.80
N GLY A 129 14.36 1.07 -0.77
CA GLY A 129 13.64 0.27 -1.77
C GLY A 129 13.68 0.88 -3.18
N ALA A 130 13.11 0.21 -4.18
CA ALA A 130 13.14 0.70 -5.57
C ALA A 130 12.52 2.11 -5.74
N ILE A 131 11.53 2.44 -4.91
CA ILE A 131 10.96 3.78 -4.77
C ILE A 131 11.37 4.28 -3.38
N PRO A 132 12.13 5.38 -3.26
CA PRO A 132 12.73 5.83 -1.99
C PRO A 132 11.73 6.53 -1.05
N ILE A 133 10.48 6.07 -1.02
CA ILE A 133 9.41 6.60 -0.16
C ILE A 133 9.61 6.21 1.30
N ASP A 134 10.20 5.04 1.52
CA ASP A 134 10.65 4.53 2.81
C ASP A 134 11.65 5.47 3.48
N TYR A 135 12.53 6.08 2.69
CA TYR A 135 13.46 7.10 3.17
C TYR A 135 12.74 8.34 3.72
N LEU A 136 11.67 8.80 3.07
CA LEU A 136 10.86 9.91 3.57
C LEU A 136 10.15 9.55 4.89
N TYR A 137 9.70 8.30 5.05
CA TYR A 137 9.11 7.81 6.30
C TYR A 137 10.13 7.79 7.43
N PHE A 138 11.32 7.28 7.14
CA PHE A 138 12.45 7.27 8.07
C PHE A 138 12.78 8.69 8.55
N LEU A 139 13.03 9.61 7.61
CA LEU A 139 13.35 11.00 7.93
C LEU A 139 12.27 11.68 8.77
N SER A 140 11.01 11.49 8.37
CA SER A 140 9.87 12.09 9.06
C SER A 140 9.77 11.61 10.51
N ARG A 141 9.85 10.30 10.72
CA ARG A 141 9.73 9.71 12.05
C ARG A 141 10.94 10.02 12.93
N LEU A 142 12.14 9.99 12.37
CA LEU A 142 13.36 10.38 13.08
C LEU A 142 13.30 11.84 13.51
N PHE A 143 12.88 12.75 12.62
CA PHE A 143 12.71 14.16 12.95
C PHE A 143 11.70 14.37 14.07
N LEU A 144 10.56 13.67 14.04
CA LEU A 144 9.55 13.79 15.08
C LEU A 144 10.02 13.28 16.45
N TRP A 145 10.82 12.20 16.47
CA TRP A 145 11.23 11.53 17.71
C TRP A 145 12.49 12.14 18.32
N LYS A 146 13.53 12.35 17.50
CA LYS A 146 14.82 12.88 17.96
C LYS A 146 14.95 14.39 17.80
N LYS A 147 14.03 15.05 17.07
CA LYS A 147 14.13 16.48 16.70
C LYS A 147 15.45 16.80 15.98
N ARG A 148 15.93 15.86 15.17
CA ARG A 148 17.17 15.98 14.41
C ARG A 148 16.88 15.96 12.92
N LEU A 149 17.56 16.84 12.20
CA LEU A 149 17.54 16.87 10.74
C LEU A 149 18.66 15.99 10.21
N CYS A 150 18.37 15.21 9.18
CA CYS A 150 19.37 14.49 8.41
C CYS A 150 19.58 15.20 7.09
N LEU A 151 20.83 15.53 6.79
CA LEU A 151 21.23 15.99 5.47
C LEU A 151 21.36 14.77 4.55
N SER A 152 20.54 14.75 3.51
CA SER A 152 20.48 13.65 2.55
C SER A 152 21.50 13.84 1.44
N VAL A 153 22.29 12.81 1.16
CA VAL A 153 23.01 12.72 -0.12
C VAL A 153 22.05 12.08 -1.12
N ALA A 154 21.65 12.84 -2.13
CA ALA A 154 20.65 12.43 -3.10
C ALA A 154 21.15 12.62 -4.54
N ASP A 155 20.56 11.85 -5.47
CA ASP A 155 20.82 12.02 -6.89
C ASP A 155 20.37 13.40 -7.40
N HIS A 156 21.01 13.88 -8.47
CA HIS A 156 20.73 15.17 -9.06
C HIS A 156 19.25 15.37 -9.44
N PHE A 157 18.54 14.29 -9.78
CA PHE A 157 17.11 14.32 -10.08
C PHE A 157 16.27 14.96 -8.96
N VAL A 158 16.60 14.73 -7.69
CA VAL A 158 15.82 15.23 -6.56
C VAL A 158 15.78 16.75 -6.51
N PHE A 159 16.87 17.41 -6.92
CA PHE A 159 16.97 18.88 -6.96
C PHE A 159 16.21 19.52 -8.13
N ARG A 160 15.61 18.71 -9.02
CA ARG A 160 14.69 19.22 -10.05
C ARG A 160 13.25 19.34 -9.53
N LEU A 161 12.95 18.73 -8.39
CA LEU A 161 11.67 18.90 -7.73
C LEU A 161 11.61 20.31 -7.11
N PRO A 162 10.49 21.03 -7.25
CA PRO A 162 10.35 22.36 -6.69
C PRO A 162 10.19 22.30 -5.16
N GLY A 163 10.61 23.37 -4.47
CA GLY A 163 10.65 23.44 -3.00
C GLY A 163 12.00 23.05 -2.43
#